data_AF-A0A133UQV5-F1
#
_entry.id   AF-A0A133UQV5-F1
#
_cell.length_a   1.000
_cell.length_b   1.000
_cell.length_c   1.000
_cell.angle_alpha   90.00
_cell.angle_beta   90.00
_cell.angle_gamma   90.00
#
_symmetry.space_group_name_H-M   'P 1'
#
loop_
_entity.id
_entity.type
_entity.pdbx_description
1 polymer ?
#
loop_
_entity_poly.entity_id
_entity_poly.type
_entity_poly.pdbx_seq_one_letter_code
_entity_poly.pdbx_strand_id
1 'polypeptide(L)' 'MEDAANLLTGLREEVKVIRVRDLNLEKIMEIALGEEITYYDSSYIAGAVEKNIPMVTQDGKLSKKAKKYVEVEKIG' A
#
# COMPACT_ATOMS: atom_id res chain seq x y z
N MET A 1 -11.21 -13.24 -24.05
CA MET A 1 -9.78 -12.86 -23.94
C MET A 1 -9.60 -11.38 -24.25
N GLU A 2 -10.20 -10.88 -25.32
CA GLU A 2 -10.19 -9.46 -25.71
C GLU A 2 -10.80 -8.54 -24.63
N ASP A 3 -11.95 -8.92 -24.05
CA ASP A 3 -12.62 -8.12 -23.00
C ASP A 3 -11.80 -7.94 -21.72
N ALA A 4 -11.09 -8.99 -21.28
CA ALA A 4 -10.27 -8.93 -20.07
C ALA A 4 -9.03 -8.04 -20.27
N ALA A 5 -8.44 -8.06 -21.47
CA ALA A 5 -7.32 -7.19 -21.82
C ALA A 5 -7.74 -5.72 -21.92
N ASN A 6 -8.92 -5.46 -22.47
CA ASN A 6 -9.50 -4.11 -22.55
C ASN A 6 -9.83 -3.57 -21.16
N LEU A 7 -10.37 -4.40 -20.25
CA LEU A 7 -10.62 -4.03 -18.86
C LEU A 7 -9.33 -3.65 -18.13
N LEU A 8 -8.28 -4.46 -18.24
CA LEU A 8 -6.98 -4.17 -17.60
C LEU A 8 -6.36 -2.88 -18.15
N THR A 9 -6.53 -2.61 -19.44
CA THR A 9 -6.03 -1.40 -20.08
C THR A 9 -6.78 -0.17 -19.55
N GLY A 10 -8.11 -0.20 -19.51
CA GLY A 10 -8.90 0.89 -18.93
C GLY A 10 -8.61 1.12 -17.45
N LEU A 11 -8.45 0.05 -16.67
CA LEU A 11 -8.11 0.18 -15.25
C LEU A 11 -6.74 0.85 -15.05
N ARG A 12 -5.77 0.53 -15.91
CA ARG A 12 -4.43 1.12 -15.85
C ARG A 12 -4.43 2.63 -16.08
N GLU A 13 -5.37 3.14 -16.87
CA GLU A 13 -5.53 4.58 -17.12
C GLU A 13 -6.09 5.31 -15.89
N GLU A 14 -6.92 4.63 -15.10
CA GLU A 14 -7.55 5.19 -13.90
C GLU A 14 -6.71 5.01 -12.61
N VAL A 15 -5.72 4.11 -12.60
CA VAL A 15 -4.87 3.89 -11.42
C VAL A 15 -3.51 4.58 -11.51
N LYS A 16 -3.16 5.31 -10.45
CA LYS A 16 -1.81 5.86 -10.29
C LYS A 16 -0.87 4.78 -9.74
N VAL A 17 0.15 4.42 -10.51
CA VAL A 17 1.20 3.49 -10.07
C VAL A 17 2.18 4.21 -9.14
N ILE A 18 2.25 3.74 -7.89
CA ILE A 18 3.29 4.13 -6.94
C ILE A 18 4.39 3.06 -6.99
N ARG A 19 5.64 3.47 -7.18
CA ARG A 19 6.78 2.54 -7.19
C ARG A 19 7.51 2.65 -5.86
N VAL A 20 7.80 1.51 -5.23
CA VAL A 20 8.51 1.47 -3.93
C VAL A 20 9.87 2.17 -3.98
N ARG A 21 10.58 2.11 -5.12
CA ARG A 21 11.86 2.81 -5.33
C ARG A 21 11.77 4.34 -5.32
N ASP A 22 10.56 4.89 -5.49
CA ASP A 22 10.30 6.32 -5.49
C ASP A 22 9.78 6.81 -4.11
N LEU A 23 9.69 5.91 -3.12
CA LEU A 23 9.27 6.20 -1.75
C LEU A 23 10.47 6.43 -0.83
N ASN A 24 10.22 7.05 0.32
CA ASN A 24 11.24 7.20 1.36
C ASN A 24 11.66 5.85 1.97
N LEU A 25 12.82 5.34 1.55
CA LEU A 25 13.45 4.11 2.04
C LEU A 25 13.68 4.09 3.55
N GLU A 26 14.11 5.20 4.14
CA GLU A 26 14.35 5.29 5.58
C GLU A 26 13.05 5.11 6.35
N LYS A 27 11.96 5.72 5.88
CA LYS A 27 10.65 5.58 6.52
C LYS A 27 10.10 4.16 6.42
N ILE A 28 10.32 3.49 5.29
CA ILE A 28 9.95 2.07 5.12
C ILE A 28 10.68 1.21 6.16
N MET A 29 11.99 1.39 6.27
CA MET A 29 12.81 0.61 7.21
C MET A 29 12.48 0.92 8.67
N GLU A 30 12.21 2.18 9.02
CA GLU A 30 11.75 2.60 10.36
C GLU A 30 10.48 1.85 10.76
N ILE A 31 9.48 1.82 9.88
CA ILE A 31 8.21 1.11 10.12
C ILE A 31 8.44 -0.40 10.17
N ALA A 32 9.25 -0.96 9.25
CA ALA A 32 9.54 -2.39 9.19
C ALA A 32 10.12 -2.91 10.51
N LEU A 33 11.12 -2.19 11.04
CA LEU A 33 11.79 -2.54 12.28
C LEU A 33 10.90 -2.27 13.50
N GLY A 34 10.22 -1.12 13.54
CA GLY A 34 9.37 -0.73 14.68
C GLY A 34 8.11 -1.58 14.82
N GLU A 35 7.58 -2.10 13.73
CA GLU A 35 6.42 -2.98 13.73
C GLU A 35 6.76 -4.46 13.53
N GLU A 36 8.03 -4.85 13.39
CA GLU A 36 8.44 -6.23 13.12
C GLU A 36 7.66 -6.86 11.93
N ILE A 37 7.59 -6.13 10.82
CA ILE A 37 6.94 -6.57 9.57
C ILE A 37 7.92 -6.58 8.41
N THR A 38 7.53 -7.21 7.32
CA THR A 38 8.39 -7.29 6.13
C THR A 38 8.60 -5.89 5.54
N TYR A 39 9.71 -5.74 4.80
CA TYR A 39 9.98 -4.56 3.99
C TYR A 39 8.82 -4.25 3.04
N TYR A 40 8.18 -5.27 2.47
CA TYR A 40 7.05 -5.08 1.55
C TYR A 40 5.81 -4.57 2.29
N ASP A 41 5.45 -5.15 3.43
CA ASP A 41 4.29 -4.71 4.21
C ASP A 41 4.42 -3.26 4.70
N SER A 42 5.61 -2.92 5.20
CA SER A 42 5.92 -1.53 5.60
C SER A 42 5.95 -0.56 4.42
N SER A 43 6.33 -1.02 3.21
CA SER A 43 6.30 -0.16 2.01
C SER A 43 4.89 0.30 1.63
N TYR A 44 3.86 -0.52 1.86
CA TYR A 44 2.47 -0.10 1.66
C TYR A 44 2.04 0.96 2.69
N ILE A 45 2.42 0.80 3.95
CA ILE A 45 2.12 1.79 5.00
C ILE A 45 2.84 3.10 4.69
N ALA A 46 4.15 3.06 4.43
CA ALA A 46 4.94 4.25 4.12
C ALA A 46 4.43 4.97 2.87
N GLY A 47 4.06 4.21 1.82
CA GLY A 47 3.47 4.77 0.61
C GLY A 47 2.13 5.47 0.88
N ALA A 48 1.26 4.86 1.70
CA ALA A 48 -0.01 5.45 2.10
C ALA A 48 0.19 6.73 2.94
N VAL A 49 1.14 6.74 3.88
CA VAL A 49 1.53 7.93 4.65
C VAL A 49 2.01 9.04 3.72
N GLU A 50 2.97 8.75 2.85
CA GLU A 50 3.61 9.74 2.00
C GLU A 50 2.64 10.36 0.98
N LYS A 51 1.68 9.56 0.48
CA LYS A 51 0.66 10.05 -0.45
C LYS A 51 -0.59 10.58 0.25
N ASN A 52 -0.66 10.48 1.59
CA ASN A 52 -1.80 10.86 2.40
C ASN A 52 -3.12 10.25 1.89
N ILE A 53 -3.11 8.92 1.70
CA ILE A 53 -4.27 8.15 1.23
C ILE A 53 -4.60 7.02 2.20
N PRO A 54 -5.88 6.58 2.29
CA PRO A 54 -6.24 5.42 3.07
C PRO A 54 -5.56 4.15 2.53
N MET A 55 -5.19 3.25 3.44
CA MET A 55 -4.67 1.94 3.09
C MET A 55 -5.79 0.89 3.11
N VAL A 56 -5.79 0.02 2.11
CA VAL A 56 -6.71 -1.11 2.01
C VAL A 56 -5.90 -2.39 1.99
N THR A 57 -6.24 -3.36 2.84
CA THR A 57 -5.59 -4.68 2.87
C THR A 57 -6.52 -5.75 3.43
N GLN A 58 -6.41 -6.98 2.92
CA GLN A 58 -7.05 -8.16 3.50
C GLN A 58 -6.21 -8.82 4.61
N ASP A 59 -4.94 -8.45 4.75
CA ASP A 59 -4.12 -8.94 5.85
C ASP A 59 -4.54 -8.25 7.16
N GLY A 60 -5.24 -9.01 8.01
CA GLY A 60 -5.74 -8.51 9.29
C GLY A 60 -4.66 -8.16 10.31
N LYS A 61 -3.46 -8.76 10.22
CA LYS A 61 -2.33 -8.38 11.08
C LYS A 61 -1.72 -7.07 10.61
N LEU A 62 -1.53 -6.91 9.30
CA LEU A 62 -1.03 -5.67 8.72
C LEU A 62 -2.00 -4.51 8.94
N SER A 63 -3.30 -4.72 8.71
CA SER A 63 -4.35 -3.73 8.96
C SER A 63 -4.29 -3.14 10.37
N LYS A 64 -4.08 -3.99 11.39
CA LYS A 64 -3.96 -3.54 12.79
C LYS A 64 -2.73 -2.67 13.03
N LYS A 65 -1.59 -3.02 12.43
CA LYS A 65 -0.33 -2.25 12.56
C LYS A 65 -0.40 -0.93 11.79
N ALA A 66 -0.97 -0.95 10.57
CA ALA A 66 -1.12 0.22 9.70
C ALA A 66 -1.96 1.35 10.31
N LYS A 67 -2.97 1.04 11.12
CA LYS A 67 -3.84 2.02 11.81
C LYS A 67 -3.12 3.01 12.72
N LYS A 68 -1.87 2.73 13.11
CA LYS A 68 -1.03 3.67 13.87
C LYS A 68 -0.49 4.82 13.01
N TYR A 69 -0.47 4.65 11.69
CA TYR A 69 0.21 5.55 10.75
C TYR A 69 -0.74 6.16 9.73
N VAL A 70 -1.79 5.44 9.31
CA VAL A 70 -2.72 5.84 8.26
C VAL A 70 -4.15 5.41 8.57
N GLU A 71 -5.12 6.06 7.94
CA GLU A 71 -6.49 5.55 7.88
C GLU A 71 -6.51 4.20 7.15
N VAL A 72 -7.27 3.25 7.67
CA VAL A 72 -7.36 1.89 7.11
C VAL A 72 -8.81 1.54 6.87
N GLU A 73 -9.12 1.34 5.59
CA GLU A 73 -10.44 0.94 5.13
C GLU A 73 -10.56 -0.59 5.10
N LYS A 74 -11.76 -1.09 5.41
CA LYS A 74 -12.06 -2.52 5.32
C LYS A 74 -12.73 -2.81 3.99
N ILE A 75 -12.24 -3.82 3.28
CA ILE A 75 -13.05 -4.48 2.26
C ILE A 75 -13.93 -5.49 3.01
N GLY A 76 -15.25 -5.26 2.96
CA GLY A 76 -16.27 -6.14 3.52
C GLY A 76 -16.39 -7.46 2.76
#